data_AF-A0A971GRM3-F1
#
_entry.id   AF-A0A971GRM3-F1
#
_cell.length_a   1.000
_cell.length_b   1.000
_cell.length_c   1.000
_cell.angle_alpha   90.00
_cell.angle_beta   90.00
_cell.angle_gamma   90.00
#
_symmetry.space_group_name_H-M   'P 1'
#
loop_
_entity.id
_entity.type
_entity.pdbx_description
1 polymer ?
#
loop_
_entity_poly.entity_id
_entity_poly.type
_entity_poly.pdbx_seq_one_letter_code
_entity_poly.pdbx_strand_id
1 'polypeptide(L)'
;MIQFFRFDSSREFDVELDIIGGREAVKFFIRRTIYLFLFIYSTLFLAVAIPFFQTPCFYIYFIGSLATGFYLVRYINYIVKYNKYKGGYIKISNTRIEIKDASKTFTIPAEDITYLEINPVGNLLIREKYQVTSFPRGLLRPEQLDVIPRVLQDMGPKRTAFLTKTWEFIDAIAVALVLAVHIIQYVVQAYFIPTESMVETLKVKDHLFVEKITYGPVIPAMFGMKEPVHLKFLAIRELRRGDIIIFTPPVEEDKHKDYIKRCIALPGDEFHIKDGFVYINGVRQDEPYTLGKPSDYIGHMITRHNNIEGKVPEGKVIVMGDNRSNSKDSRSFGYLDIKSIKGKALILYWNTDDFKRRDFSRLGLIR
;
A
#
# COMPACT_ATOMS: atom_id res chain seq x y z
N MET A 1 -5.70 14.69 -22.01
CA MET A 1 -6.21 14.57 -23.39
C MET A 1 -7.47 15.38 -23.51
N ILE A 2 -7.70 15.97 -24.68
CA ILE A 2 -8.80 16.89 -24.93
C ILE A 2 -9.88 16.10 -25.67
N GLN A 3 -11.09 16.05 -25.12
CA GLN A 3 -12.26 15.47 -25.78
C GLN A 3 -13.16 16.60 -26.22
N PHE A 4 -13.66 16.57 -27.45
CA PHE A 4 -14.45 17.66 -28.06
C PHE A 4 -15.90 17.22 -28.24
N PHE A 5 -16.82 18.12 -27.97
CA PHE A 5 -18.25 17.84 -28.02
C PHE A 5 -19.02 18.94 -28.75
N ARG A 6 -20.18 18.57 -29.30
CA ARG A 6 -21.25 19.46 -29.77
C ARG A 6 -22.61 19.02 -29.22
N PHE A 7 -23.58 19.92 -29.29
CA PHE A 7 -24.97 19.56 -29.02
C PHE A 7 -25.47 18.54 -30.04
N ASP A 8 -26.11 17.49 -29.54
CA ASP A 8 -26.81 16.53 -30.37
C ASP A 8 -28.18 17.10 -30.76
N SER A 9 -28.33 17.57 -31.99
CA SER A 9 -29.59 18.13 -32.48
C SER A 9 -30.67 17.07 -32.74
N SER A 10 -30.35 15.78 -32.63
CA SER A 10 -31.29 14.68 -32.90
C SER A 10 -32.16 14.28 -31.70
N ARG A 11 -31.88 14.83 -30.51
CA ARG A 11 -32.55 14.45 -29.24
C ARG A 11 -32.90 15.69 -28.44
N GLU A 12 -34.10 15.73 -27.87
CA GLU A 12 -34.44 16.72 -26.85
C GLU A 12 -33.86 16.31 -25.49
N PHE A 13 -33.24 17.26 -24.80
CA PHE A 13 -32.73 17.11 -23.45
C PHE A 13 -32.86 18.41 -22.67
N ASP A 14 -33.21 18.28 -21.40
CA ASP A 14 -33.10 19.34 -20.40
C ASP A 14 -32.58 18.70 -19.11
N VAL A 15 -31.29 18.86 -18.83
CA VAL A 15 -30.63 18.21 -17.69
C VAL A 15 -29.97 19.22 -16.78
N GLU A 16 -30.20 19.08 -15.48
CA GLU A 16 -29.53 19.88 -14.45
C GLU A 16 -28.55 18.99 -13.67
N LEU A 17 -27.31 19.44 -13.59
CA LEU A 17 -26.21 18.73 -12.95
C LEU A 17 -25.65 19.59 -11.81
N ASP A 18 -25.71 19.04 -10.60
CA ASP A 18 -25.41 19.76 -9.37
C ASP A 18 -23.95 19.59 -8.97
N ILE A 19 -23.35 20.66 -8.45
CA ILE A 19 -22.08 20.56 -7.75
C ILE A 19 -22.29 19.85 -6.40
N ILE A 20 -21.37 18.95 -6.04
CA ILE A 20 -21.38 18.25 -4.74
C ILE A 20 -21.42 19.25 -3.58
N GLY A 21 -22.18 18.93 -2.54
CA GLY A 21 -22.34 19.77 -1.34
C GLY A 21 -22.19 18.97 -0.05
N GLY A 22 -22.04 19.69 1.07
CA GLY A 22 -22.06 19.10 2.42
C GLY A 22 -21.13 17.90 2.59
N ARG A 23 -21.70 16.77 3.03
CA ARG A 23 -20.95 15.52 3.31
C ARG A 23 -20.27 14.95 2.07
N GLU A 24 -20.87 15.06 0.89
CA GLU A 24 -20.29 14.51 -0.35
C GLU A 24 -19.05 15.29 -0.79
N ALA A 25 -19.07 16.61 -0.63
CA ALA A 25 -17.88 17.44 -0.85
C ALA A 25 -16.75 17.05 0.12
N VAL A 26 -17.06 16.85 1.41
CA VAL A 26 -16.06 16.42 2.41
C VAL A 26 -15.44 15.07 2.03
N LYS A 27 -16.26 14.06 1.70
CA LYS A 27 -15.77 12.75 1.25
C LYS A 27 -14.89 12.86 0.01
N PHE A 28 -15.31 13.68 -0.97
CA PHE A 28 -14.55 13.91 -2.20
C PHE A 28 -13.15 14.45 -1.90
N PHE A 29 -13.04 15.52 -1.10
CA PHE A 29 -11.75 16.11 -0.78
C PHE A 29 -10.89 15.18 0.07
N ILE A 30 -11.43 14.55 1.13
CA ILE A 30 -10.68 13.58 1.95
C ILE A 30 -10.07 12.48 1.08
N ARG A 31 -10.87 11.86 0.20
CA ARG A 31 -10.40 10.81 -0.68
C ARG A 31 -9.24 11.28 -1.57
N ARG A 32 -9.33 12.49 -2.11
CA ARG A 32 -8.29 13.04 -2.98
C ARG A 32 -7.04 13.46 -2.21
N THR A 33 -7.19 13.95 -0.98
CA THR A 33 -6.08 14.20 -0.05
C THR A 33 -5.32 12.91 0.28
N ILE A 34 -6.03 11.82 0.61
CA ILE A 34 -5.41 10.52 0.90
C ILE A 34 -4.60 10.03 -0.32
N TYR A 35 -5.18 10.10 -1.52
CA TYR A 35 -4.46 9.74 -2.73
C TYR A 35 -3.25 10.64 -2.99
N LEU A 36 -3.33 11.95 -2.77
CA LEU A 36 -2.17 12.84 -2.91
C LEU A 36 -1.04 12.42 -1.97
N PHE A 37 -1.34 12.13 -0.70
CA PHE A 37 -0.35 11.62 0.25
C PHE A 37 0.25 10.28 -0.21
N LEU A 38 -0.59 9.36 -0.71
CA LEU A 38 -0.11 8.09 -1.26
C LEU A 38 0.80 8.30 -2.48
N PHE A 39 0.47 9.19 -3.40
CA PHE A 39 1.29 9.49 -4.58
C PHE A 39 2.62 10.15 -4.22
N ILE A 40 2.61 11.12 -3.28
CA ILE A 40 3.83 11.74 -2.75
C ILE A 40 4.71 10.66 -2.10
N TYR A 41 4.13 9.84 -1.21
CA TYR A 41 4.84 8.77 -0.55
C TYR A 41 5.40 7.77 -1.57
N SER A 42 4.60 7.35 -2.53
CA SER A 42 5.01 6.47 -3.63
C SER A 42 6.20 7.04 -4.37
N THR A 43 6.17 8.32 -4.74
CA THR A 43 7.26 8.93 -5.50
C THR A 43 8.57 8.93 -4.73
N LEU A 44 8.51 9.19 -3.42
CA LEU A 44 9.70 9.15 -2.55
C LEU A 44 10.16 7.71 -2.26
N PHE A 45 9.24 6.75 -2.24
CA PHE A 45 9.47 5.39 -1.76
C PHE A 45 9.72 4.36 -2.87
N LEU A 46 9.14 4.49 -4.06
CA LEU A 46 9.14 3.45 -5.09
C LEU A 46 10.57 3.04 -5.50
N ALA A 47 11.48 3.99 -5.52
CA ALA A 47 12.88 3.74 -5.82
C ALA A 47 13.68 3.11 -4.67
N VAL A 48 13.15 3.12 -3.43
CA VAL A 48 13.66 2.33 -2.31
C VAL A 48 13.08 0.92 -2.33
N ALA A 49 11.81 0.78 -2.75
CA ALA A 49 11.09 -0.48 -2.80
C ALA A 49 11.50 -1.40 -3.96
N ILE A 50 12.03 -0.83 -5.04
CA ILE A 50 12.44 -1.57 -6.24
C ILE A 50 13.93 -1.92 -6.08
N PRO A 51 14.30 -3.18 -5.84
CA PRO A 51 15.67 -3.60 -5.55
C PRO A 51 16.55 -3.69 -6.81
N PHE A 52 16.21 -2.99 -7.91
CA PHE A 52 17.06 -2.94 -9.09
C PHE A 52 18.30 -2.08 -8.79
N PHE A 53 19.28 -2.74 -8.21
CA PHE A 53 20.68 -2.32 -8.17
C PHE A 53 21.12 -1.81 -9.56
N GLN A 54 21.81 -0.66 -9.56
CA GLN A 54 22.59 -0.05 -10.65
C GLN A 54 21.89 0.79 -11.73
N THR A 55 20.55 0.92 -11.79
CA THR A 55 19.94 1.92 -12.70
C THR A 55 19.80 3.27 -11.98
N PRO A 56 20.17 4.40 -12.59
CA PRO A 56 19.90 5.70 -12.00
C PRO A 56 18.39 5.84 -11.82
N CYS A 57 17.94 5.76 -10.56
CA CYS A 57 16.53 5.86 -10.16
C CYS A 57 15.88 7.20 -10.55
N PHE A 58 16.64 8.11 -11.17
CA PHE A 58 16.20 9.41 -11.67
C PHE A 58 14.93 9.31 -12.52
N TYR A 59 14.81 8.33 -13.42
CA TYR A 59 13.63 8.22 -14.27
C TYR A 59 12.36 7.86 -13.48
N ILE A 60 12.47 6.99 -12.48
CA ILE A 60 11.34 6.61 -11.62
C ILE A 60 10.90 7.81 -10.78
N TYR A 61 11.87 8.51 -10.16
CA TYR A 61 11.58 9.73 -9.40
C TYR A 61 11.01 10.82 -10.29
N PHE A 62 11.52 11.00 -11.51
CA PHE A 62 11.05 12.01 -12.46
C PHE A 62 9.61 11.74 -12.90
N ILE A 63 9.32 10.51 -13.34
CA ILE A 63 7.98 10.11 -13.76
C ILE A 63 6.99 10.17 -12.58
N GLY A 64 7.38 9.65 -11.41
CA GLY A 64 6.57 9.73 -10.19
C GLY A 64 6.29 11.18 -9.76
N SER A 65 7.29 12.05 -9.85
CA SER A 65 7.15 13.48 -9.53
C SER A 65 6.24 14.19 -10.51
N LEU A 66 6.32 13.87 -11.81
CA LEU A 66 5.44 14.43 -12.83
C LEU A 66 3.99 14.00 -12.64
N ALA A 67 3.76 12.71 -12.34
CA ALA A 67 2.43 12.20 -12.01
C ALA A 67 1.86 12.83 -10.74
N THR A 68 2.66 12.92 -9.68
CA THR A 68 2.29 13.56 -8.40
C THR A 68 2.01 15.04 -8.58
N GLY A 69 2.84 15.76 -9.33
CA GLY A 69 2.66 17.17 -9.66
C GLY A 69 1.39 17.41 -10.47
N PHE A 70 1.11 16.57 -11.47
CA PHE A 70 -0.14 16.63 -12.23
C PHE A 70 -1.37 16.39 -11.33
N TYR A 71 -1.30 15.41 -10.43
CA TYR A 71 -2.37 15.14 -9.47
C TYR A 71 -2.58 16.31 -8.50
N LEU A 72 -1.50 16.95 -8.05
CA LEU A 72 -1.54 18.15 -7.21
C LEU A 72 -2.20 19.33 -7.94
N VAL A 73 -1.84 19.58 -9.21
CA VAL A 73 -2.48 20.62 -10.03
C VAL A 73 -3.99 20.37 -10.16
N ARG A 74 -4.41 19.12 -10.37
CA ARG A 74 -5.83 18.74 -10.40
C ARG A 74 -6.51 18.99 -9.06
N TYR A 75 -5.86 18.62 -7.96
CA TYR A 75 -6.38 18.82 -6.61
C TYR A 75 -6.57 20.31 -6.29
N ILE A 76 -5.59 21.16 -6.60
CA ILE A 76 -5.67 22.62 -6.43
C ILE A 76 -6.80 23.19 -7.32
N ASN A 77 -6.90 22.75 -8.57
CA ASN A 77 -8.00 23.16 -9.45
C ASN A 77 -9.37 22.80 -8.84
N TYR A 78 -9.55 21.62 -8.25
CA TYR A 78 -10.80 21.28 -7.58
C TYR A 78 -11.11 22.18 -6.39
N ILE A 79 -10.12 22.55 -5.58
CA ILE A 79 -10.30 23.49 -4.46
C ILE A 79 -10.76 24.86 -4.97
N VAL A 80 -10.02 25.43 -5.93
CA VAL A 80 -10.33 26.75 -6.51
C VAL A 80 -11.73 26.75 -7.13
N LYS A 81 -12.07 25.71 -7.89
CA LYS A 81 -13.36 25.60 -8.54
C LYS A 81 -14.50 25.33 -7.56
N TYR A 82 -14.29 24.53 -6.52
CA TYR A 82 -15.29 24.29 -5.51
C TYR A 82 -15.69 25.59 -4.81
N ASN A 83 -14.71 26.43 -4.45
CA ASN A 83 -15.00 27.74 -3.86
C ASN A 83 -15.81 28.65 -4.80
N LYS A 84 -15.52 28.61 -6.11
CA LYS A 84 -16.25 29.40 -7.09
C LYS A 84 -17.69 28.89 -7.32
N TYR A 85 -17.90 27.58 -7.35
CA TYR A 85 -19.17 26.97 -7.78
C TYR A 85 -19.95 26.27 -6.64
N LYS A 86 -19.61 26.55 -5.38
CA LYS A 86 -20.27 25.94 -4.22
C LYS A 86 -21.77 26.24 -4.23
N GLY A 87 -22.60 25.20 -4.20
CA GLY A 87 -24.06 25.33 -4.30
C GLY A 87 -24.58 25.74 -5.68
N GLY A 88 -23.73 25.65 -6.70
CA GLY A 88 -24.05 25.88 -8.10
C GLY A 88 -24.45 24.63 -8.86
N TYR A 89 -24.83 24.83 -10.13
CA TYR A 89 -25.21 23.77 -11.07
C TYR A 89 -24.83 24.18 -12.50
N ILE A 90 -24.89 23.21 -13.40
CA ILE A 90 -24.95 23.43 -14.84
C ILE A 90 -26.23 22.81 -15.37
N LYS A 91 -27.03 23.60 -16.08
CA LYS A 91 -28.23 23.15 -16.76
C LYS A 91 -27.98 23.19 -18.27
N ILE A 92 -28.09 22.04 -18.93
CA ILE A 92 -27.78 21.84 -20.34
C ILE A 92 -29.07 21.52 -21.06
N SER A 93 -29.42 22.36 -22.03
CA SER A 93 -30.60 22.20 -22.88
C SER A 93 -30.22 22.37 -24.36
N ASN A 94 -31.11 21.97 -25.28
CA ASN A 94 -30.87 22.12 -26.71
C ASN A 94 -30.62 23.57 -27.16
N THR A 95 -31.13 24.55 -26.44
CA THR A 95 -31.09 25.97 -26.84
C THR A 95 -30.06 26.79 -26.07
N ARG A 96 -29.63 26.33 -24.89
CA ARG A 96 -28.73 27.09 -24.00
C ARG A 96 -28.06 26.22 -22.95
N ILE A 97 -26.93 26.72 -22.42
CA ILE A 97 -26.31 26.27 -21.18
C ILE A 97 -26.46 27.35 -20.13
N GLU A 98 -27.07 27.01 -19.00
CA GLU A 98 -27.15 27.89 -17.83
C GLU A 98 -26.19 27.37 -16.76
N ILE A 99 -25.37 28.27 -16.20
CA ILE A 99 -24.42 27.95 -15.14
C ILE A 99 -24.67 28.87 -13.96
N LYS A 100 -24.87 28.27 -12.79
CA LYS A 100 -24.90 28.96 -11.51
C LYS A 100 -23.57 28.77 -10.80
N ASP A 101 -22.89 29.88 -10.52
CA ASP A 101 -21.77 29.91 -9.58
C ASP A 101 -22.21 30.44 -8.22
N ALA A 102 -21.29 30.56 -7.26
CA ALA A 102 -21.62 31.00 -5.90
C ALA A 102 -22.14 32.45 -5.82
N SER A 103 -21.93 33.25 -6.86
CA SER A 103 -22.25 34.67 -6.91
C SER A 103 -23.35 35.03 -7.90
N LYS A 104 -23.43 34.34 -9.04
CA LYS A 104 -24.32 34.68 -10.14
C LYS A 104 -24.71 33.47 -10.98
N THR A 105 -25.83 33.62 -11.68
CA THR A 105 -26.24 32.73 -12.76
C THR A 105 -26.01 33.44 -14.08
N PHE A 106 -25.43 32.74 -15.05
CA PHE A 106 -25.28 33.24 -16.42
C PHE A 106 -25.69 32.16 -17.42
N THR A 107 -26.15 32.61 -18.59
CA THR A 107 -26.71 31.76 -19.63
C THR A 107 -25.96 32.00 -20.93
N ILE A 108 -25.61 30.92 -21.62
CA ILE A 108 -24.92 30.94 -22.91
C ILE A 108 -25.86 30.29 -23.93
N PRO A 109 -26.33 31.01 -24.95
CA PRO A 109 -27.10 30.45 -26.06
C PRO A 109 -26.31 29.36 -26.79
N ALA A 110 -26.98 28.30 -27.23
CA ALA A 110 -26.33 27.20 -27.94
C ALA A 110 -25.70 27.64 -29.27
N GLU A 111 -26.27 28.66 -29.91
CA GLU A 111 -25.76 29.27 -31.15
C GLU A 111 -24.41 29.98 -30.98
N ASP A 112 -24.11 30.48 -29.78
CA ASP A 112 -22.84 31.15 -29.47
C ASP A 112 -21.71 30.15 -29.14
N ILE A 113 -22.06 28.89 -28.85
CA ILE A 113 -21.11 27.85 -28.47
C ILE A 113 -20.49 27.24 -29.73
N THR A 114 -19.18 27.43 -29.88
CA THR A 114 -18.43 26.88 -31.02
C THR A 114 -18.18 25.38 -30.83
N TYR A 115 -17.70 25.01 -29.64
CA TYR A 115 -17.53 23.63 -29.20
C TYR A 115 -17.34 23.56 -27.68
N LEU A 116 -17.46 22.34 -27.16
CA LEU A 116 -17.25 22.01 -25.76
C LEU A 116 -16.02 21.11 -25.66
N GLU A 117 -15.17 21.28 -24.65
CA GLU A 117 -14.04 20.36 -24.45
C GLU A 117 -13.79 19.98 -22.99
N ILE A 118 -13.29 18.77 -22.74
CA ILE A 118 -12.78 18.39 -21.42
C ILE A 118 -11.26 18.57 -21.41
N ASN A 119 -10.76 19.44 -20.55
CA ASN A 119 -9.32 19.67 -20.43
C ASN A 119 -8.62 18.58 -19.58
N PRO A 120 -7.28 18.47 -19.59
CA PRO A 120 -6.56 17.47 -18.79
C PRO A 120 -6.81 17.55 -17.28
N VAL A 121 -7.21 18.72 -16.77
CA VAL A 121 -7.49 18.93 -15.35
C VAL A 121 -8.89 18.41 -14.96
N GLY A 122 -9.72 18.05 -15.95
CA GLY A 122 -11.06 17.51 -15.78
C GLY A 122 -12.18 18.55 -15.74
N ASN A 123 -11.93 19.77 -16.24
CA ASN A 123 -12.95 20.81 -16.38
C ASN A 123 -13.62 20.69 -17.76
N LEU A 124 -14.93 20.93 -17.81
CA LEU A 124 -15.67 21.18 -19.05
C LEU A 124 -15.46 22.66 -19.43
N LEU A 125 -14.85 22.89 -20.58
CA LEU A 125 -14.66 24.20 -21.16
C LEU A 125 -15.73 24.42 -22.22
N ILE A 126 -16.52 25.47 -22.03
CA ILE A 126 -17.53 25.94 -22.97
C ILE A 126 -16.88 27.08 -23.74
N ARG A 127 -16.63 26.87 -25.02
CA ARG A 127 -15.93 27.85 -25.86
C ARG A 127 -16.91 28.58 -26.75
N GLU A 128 -16.97 29.87 -26.52
CA GLU A 128 -17.65 30.86 -27.33
C GLU A 128 -16.63 31.52 -28.27
N LYS A 129 -17.11 32.35 -29.21
CA LYS A 129 -16.23 33.01 -30.18
C LYS A 129 -15.11 33.85 -29.55
N TYR A 130 -15.37 34.47 -28.40
CA TYR A 130 -14.44 35.40 -27.73
C TYR A 130 -14.20 35.09 -26.25
N GLN A 131 -14.88 34.07 -25.69
CA GLN A 131 -14.83 33.76 -24.26
C GLN A 131 -14.75 32.25 -24.02
N VAL A 132 -14.18 31.88 -22.87
CA VAL A 132 -14.08 30.49 -22.45
C VAL A 132 -14.58 30.37 -21.03
N THR A 133 -15.70 29.69 -20.87
CA THR A 133 -16.24 29.38 -19.55
C THR A 133 -15.73 28.02 -19.10
N SER A 134 -15.17 27.96 -17.89
CA SER A 134 -14.59 26.73 -17.34
C SER A 134 -15.38 26.21 -16.14
N PHE A 135 -16.13 25.13 -16.36
CA PHE A 135 -16.99 24.45 -15.40
C PHE A 135 -16.33 23.17 -14.83
N PRO A 136 -16.37 22.93 -13.51
CA PRO A 136 -15.65 21.82 -12.89
C PRO A 136 -16.44 20.51 -12.93
N ARG A 137 -16.43 19.82 -14.07
CA ARG A 137 -17.11 18.52 -14.26
C ARG A 137 -16.81 17.52 -13.15
N GLY A 138 -15.56 17.44 -12.69
CA GLY A 138 -15.16 16.50 -11.64
C GLY A 138 -15.78 16.75 -10.26
N LEU A 139 -16.47 17.88 -10.05
CA LEU A 139 -17.22 18.20 -8.84
C LEU A 139 -18.72 17.92 -8.96
N LEU A 140 -19.18 17.32 -10.05
CA LEU A 140 -20.54 16.81 -10.16
C LEU A 140 -20.74 15.56 -9.30
N ARG A 141 -21.99 15.23 -9.00
CA ARG A 141 -22.30 13.97 -8.28
C ARG A 141 -21.88 12.76 -9.11
N PRO A 142 -21.45 11.65 -8.49
CA PRO A 142 -21.01 10.45 -9.21
C PRO A 142 -22.04 9.95 -10.24
N GLU A 143 -23.33 9.93 -9.88
CA GLU A 143 -24.41 9.54 -10.79
C GLU A 143 -24.62 10.47 -12.00
N GLN A 144 -24.14 11.71 -11.92
CA GLN A 144 -24.29 12.75 -12.95
C GLN A 144 -23.14 12.76 -13.97
N LEU A 145 -22.01 12.14 -13.66
CA LEU A 145 -20.80 12.21 -14.51
C LEU A 145 -20.97 11.61 -15.90
N ASP A 146 -21.85 10.61 -16.05
CA ASP A 146 -22.14 9.92 -17.31
C ASP A 146 -23.23 10.62 -18.13
N VAL A 147 -23.85 11.69 -17.63
CA VAL A 147 -24.93 12.40 -18.35
C VAL A 147 -24.36 13.25 -19.49
N ILE A 148 -23.24 13.93 -19.26
CA ILE A 148 -22.59 14.80 -20.26
C ILE A 148 -22.27 14.06 -21.58
N PRO A 149 -21.59 12.89 -21.57
CA PRO A 149 -21.32 12.15 -22.81
C PRO A 149 -22.58 11.49 -23.42
N ARG A 150 -23.71 11.42 -22.71
CA ARG A 150 -25.00 10.96 -23.27
C ARG A 150 -25.77 12.06 -23.98
N VAL A 151 -25.62 13.30 -23.53
CA VAL A 151 -26.33 14.48 -24.01
C VAL A 151 -25.55 15.21 -25.11
N LEU A 152 -24.22 15.13 -25.07
CA LEU A 152 -23.37 15.76 -26.06
C LEU A 152 -22.80 14.72 -27.02
N GLN A 153 -22.77 15.06 -28.31
CA GLN A 153 -22.14 14.24 -29.32
C GLN A 153 -20.62 14.42 -29.27
N ASP A 154 -19.88 13.33 -29.05
CA ASP A 154 -18.41 13.31 -29.13
C ASP A 154 -17.96 13.48 -30.58
N MET A 155 -17.24 14.56 -30.85
CA MET A 155 -16.68 14.90 -32.16
C MET A 155 -15.26 14.40 -32.35
N GLY A 156 -14.66 13.77 -31.33
CA GLY A 156 -13.33 13.20 -31.45
C GLY A 156 -13.29 12.11 -32.52
N PRO A 157 -12.25 12.06 -33.38
CA PRO A 157 -12.06 10.90 -34.27
C PRO A 157 -12.10 9.59 -33.46
N LYS A 158 -12.58 8.49 -34.04
CA LYS A 158 -12.63 7.18 -33.33
C LYS A 158 -11.30 6.79 -32.67
N ARG A 159 -10.17 7.24 -33.25
CA ARG A 159 -8.81 7.10 -32.68
C ARG A 159 -8.64 7.83 -31.34
N THR A 160 -9.15 9.05 -31.16
CA THR A 160 -9.09 9.78 -29.88
C THR A 160 -9.98 9.17 -28.80
N ALA A 161 -11.14 8.60 -29.17
CA ALA A 161 -11.99 7.87 -28.22
C ALA A 161 -11.30 6.60 -27.70
N PHE A 162 -10.64 5.84 -28.59
CA PHE A 162 -9.82 4.69 -28.20
C PHE A 162 -8.66 5.10 -27.30
N LEU A 163 -7.91 6.15 -27.66
CA LEU A 163 -6.83 6.67 -26.83
C LEU A 163 -7.34 7.08 -25.45
N THR A 164 -8.51 7.73 -25.36
CA THR A 164 -9.14 8.13 -24.08
C THR A 164 -9.40 6.95 -23.16
N LYS A 165 -10.06 5.91 -23.67
CA LYS A 165 -10.29 4.69 -22.90
C LYS A 165 -8.99 4.02 -22.48
N THR A 166 -7.99 3.98 -23.36
CA THR A 166 -6.67 3.41 -23.04
C THR A 166 -5.97 4.18 -21.94
N TRP A 167 -6.03 5.52 -21.95
CA TRP A 167 -5.44 6.35 -20.90
C TRP A 167 -6.16 6.20 -19.56
N GLU A 168 -7.49 6.14 -19.54
CA GLU A 168 -8.26 5.88 -18.32
C GLU A 168 -7.94 4.49 -17.73
N PHE A 169 -7.79 3.48 -18.59
CA PHE A 169 -7.38 2.14 -18.18
C PHE A 169 -5.95 2.11 -17.62
N ILE A 170 -5.01 2.80 -18.27
CA ILE A 170 -3.63 2.95 -17.78
C ILE A 170 -3.61 3.67 -16.43
N ASP A 171 -4.36 4.75 -16.27
CA ASP A 171 -4.45 5.49 -15.00
C ASP A 171 -4.99 4.61 -13.86
N ALA A 172 -6.04 3.82 -14.15
CA ALA A 172 -6.58 2.86 -13.19
C ALA A 172 -5.57 1.78 -12.79
N ILE A 173 -4.83 1.23 -13.75
CA ILE A 173 -3.75 0.26 -13.48
C ILE A 173 -2.64 0.91 -12.65
N ALA A 174 -2.22 2.13 -12.98
CA ALA A 174 -1.16 2.83 -12.25
C ALA A 174 -1.55 3.05 -10.78
N VAL A 175 -2.79 3.50 -10.53
CA VAL A 175 -3.33 3.63 -9.16
C VAL A 175 -3.36 2.28 -8.45
N ALA A 176 -3.82 1.21 -9.12
CA ALA A 176 -3.89 -0.12 -8.54
C ALA A 176 -2.49 -0.66 -8.17
N LEU A 177 -1.49 -0.44 -9.03
CA LEU A 177 -0.09 -0.83 -8.76
C LEU A 177 0.49 -0.06 -7.58
N VAL A 178 0.26 1.26 -7.50
CA VAL A 178 0.65 2.09 -6.35
C VAL A 178 0.03 1.53 -5.07
N LEU A 179 -1.27 1.26 -5.06
CA LEU A 179 -1.95 0.68 -3.90
C LEU A 179 -1.42 -0.71 -3.55
N ALA A 180 -1.18 -1.57 -4.53
CA ALA A 180 -0.62 -2.90 -4.32
C ALA A 180 0.77 -2.83 -3.66
N VAL A 181 1.65 -1.92 -4.09
CA VAL A 181 2.96 -1.70 -3.46
C VAL A 181 2.80 -1.29 -1.98
N HIS A 182 1.83 -0.43 -1.66
CA HIS A 182 1.57 -0.02 -0.26
C HIS A 182 1.02 -1.16 0.59
N ILE A 183 0.10 -1.95 0.04
CA ILE A 183 -0.44 -3.14 0.69
C ILE A 183 0.70 -4.13 0.97
N ILE A 184 1.55 -4.39 -0.02
CA ILE A 184 2.69 -5.30 0.14
C ILE A 184 3.70 -4.79 1.16
N GLN A 185 3.94 -3.48 1.17
CA GLN A 185 4.88 -2.85 2.08
C GLN A 185 4.40 -2.89 3.54
N TYR A 186 3.12 -2.60 3.80
CA TYR A 186 2.63 -2.28 5.14
C TYR A 186 1.60 -3.24 5.72
N VAL A 187 0.95 -4.04 4.88
CA VAL A 187 -0.16 -4.90 5.31
C VAL A 187 0.25 -6.35 5.29
N VAL A 188 0.60 -6.86 4.11
CA VAL A 188 0.84 -8.30 3.93
C VAL A 188 1.84 -8.56 2.80
N GLN A 189 2.81 -9.45 3.04
CA GLN A 189 3.79 -9.85 2.03
C GLN A 189 3.84 -11.37 1.90
N ALA A 190 3.99 -11.86 0.67
CA ALA A 190 4.22 -13.28 0.40
C ALA A 190 5.69 -13.63 0.60
N TYR A 191 5.95 -14.75 1.27
CA TYR A 191 7.28 -15.31 1.52
C TYR A 191 7.34 -16.77 1.07
N PHE A 192 8.53 -17.19 0.63
CA PHE A 192 8.87 -18.57 0.31
C PHE A 192 9.86 -19.09 1.34
N ILE A 193 9.72 -20.35 1.77
CA ILE A 193 10.60 -21.00 2.75
C ILE A 193 11.63 -21.89 2.04
N PRO A 194 12.91 -21.46 1.98
CA PRO A 194 13.97 -22.24 1.34
C PRO A 194 14.75 -23.14 2.31
N THR A 195 14.60 -23.00 3.63
CA THR A 195 15.44 -23.69 4.64
C THR A 195 14.64 -24.53 5.61
N GLU A 196 15.34 -25.45 6.28
CA GLU A 196 14.75 -26.41 7.22
C GLU A 196 14.69 -25.95 8.68
N SER A 197 15.06 -24.69 8.96
CA SER A 197 15.19 -24.21 10.35
C SER A 197 13.90 -24.16 11.16
N MET A 198 12.76 -24.14 10.48
CA MET A 198 11.42 -24.14 11.08
C MET A 198 10.66 -25.44 10.78
N VAL A 199 11.35 -26.50 10.31
CA VAL A 199 10.73 -27.81 10.06
C VAL A 199 10.05 -28.29 11.34
N GLU A 200 8.97 -29.04 11.17
CA GLU A 200 7.85 -29.32 12.09
C GLU A 200 6.70 -28.32 12.04
N THR A 201 6.97 -27.02 11.95
CA THR A 201 5.91 -26.02 11.71
C THR A 201 5.85 -25.57 10.25
N LEU A 202 7.00 -25.20 9.68
CA LEU A 202 7.14 -24.74 8.29
C LEU A 202 8.13 -25.65 7.53
N LYS A 203 7.66 -26.23 6.44
CA LYS A 203 8.46 -27.11 5.58
C LYS A 203 9.10 -26.33 4.45
N VAL A 204 10.19 -26.87 3.90
CA VAL A 204 10.79 -26.36 2.67
C VAL A 204 9.75 -26.35 1.55
N LYS A 205 9.75 -25.31 0.73
CA LYS A 205 8.76 -25.00 -0.32
C LYS A 205 7.39 -24.52 0.18
N ASP A 206 7.24 -24.22 1.46
CA ASP A 206 6.06 -23.49 1.93
C ASP A 206 6.07 -22.07 1.37
N HIS A 207 4.88 -21.61 0.95
CA HIS A 207 4.60 -20.21 0.68
C HIS A 207 3.56 -19.71 1.67
N LEU A 208 3.88 -18.59 2.31
CA LEU A 208 3.07 -18.04 3.37
C LEU A 208 2.90 -16.54 3.25
N PHE A 209 1.80 -16.04 3.78
CA PHE A 209 1.57 -14.63 3.97
C PHE A 209 2.05 -14.20 5.35
N VAL A 210 2.76 -13.08 5.37
CA VAL A 210 3.27 -12.42 6.57
C VAL A 210 2.55 -11.12 6.72
N GLU A 211 1.90 -10.93 7.85
CA GLU A 211 1.26 -9.66 8.18
C GLU A 211 2.24 -8.73 8.89
N LYS A 212 2.10 -7.43 8.62
CA LYS A 212 2.99 -6.38 9.11
C LYS A 212 2.30 -5.35 10.01
N ILE A 213 1.05 -5.62 10.38
CA ILE A 213 0.20 -4.67 11.11
C ILE A 213 0.28 -4.93 12.62
N THR A 214 0.35 -6.20 13.04
CA THR A 214 0.23 -6.56 14.47
C THR A 214 1.20 -5.80 15.35
N TYR A 215 2.48 -5.74 14.95
CA TYR A 215 3.52 -5.08 15.74
C TYR A 215 3.71 -3.60 15.39
N GLY A 216 2.96 -3.10 14.41
CA GLY A 216 3.11 -1.77 13.82
C GLY A 216 3.89 -1.81 12.51
N PRO A 217 3.48 -1.06 11.47
CA PRO A 217 4.19 -1.06 10.20
C PRO A 217 5.60 -0.47 10.32
N VAL A 218 6.53 -0.99 9.51
CA VAL A 218 7.91 -0.49 9.42
C VAL A 218 8.07 0.37 8.18
N ILE A 219 8.42 1.64 8.40
CA ILE A 219 8.90 2.52 7.35
C ILE A 219 10.37 2.18 7.10
N PRO A 220 10.74 1.69 5.91
CA PRO A 220 12.14 1.40 5.60
C PRO A 220 12.95 2.69 5.54
N ALA A 221 14.28 2.59 5.68
CA ALA A 221 15.15 3.75 5.60
C ALA A 221 15.05 4.40 4.21
N MET A 222 14.54 5.63 4.15
CA MET A 222 14.45 6.44 2.93
C MET A 222 15.63 7.42 2.84
N PHE A 223 15.75 8.14 1.72
CA PHE A 223 16.78 9.17 1.54
C PHE A 223 16.75 10.19 2.70
N GLY A 224 17.90 10.38 3.36
CA GLY A 224 18.04 11.25 4.54
C GLY A 224 17.73 10.57 5.89
N MET A 225 17.27 9.31 5.90
CA MET A 225 17.06 8.53 7.12
C MET A 225 18.27 7.63 7.41
N LYS A 226 18.69 7.58 8.67
CA LYS A 226 19.79 6.69 9.11
C LYS A 226 19.31 5.25 9.33
N GLU A 227 18.08 5.07 9.82
CA GLU A 227 17.52 3.79 10.21
C GLU A 227 16.04 3.69 9.81
N PRO A 228 15.50 2.47 9.63
CA PRO A 228 14.07 2.23 9.52
C PRO A 228 13.32 2.74 10.76
N VAL A 229 12.09 3.21 10.57
CA VAL A 229 11.22 3.70 11.65
C VAL A 229 10.07 2.76 11.87
N HIS A 230 9.97 2.25 13.09
CA HIS A 230 8.88 1.36 13.49
C HIS A 230 7.71 2.17 14.06
N LEU A 231 6.53 2.09 13.43
CA LEU A 231 5.34 2.82 13.86
C LEU A 231 4.59 2.06 14.98
N LYS A 232 5.24 1.90 16.13
CA LYS A 232 4.70 1.13 17.27
C LYS A 232 3.34 1.66 17.77
N PHE A 233 3.06 2.95 17.63
CA PHE A 233 1.76 3.53 18.04
C PHE A 233 0.58 3.04 17.21
N LEU A 234 0.82 2.42 16.04
CA LEU A 234 -0.19 1.77 15.21
C LEU A 234 -0.25 0.25 15.43
N ALA A 235 0.53 -0.30 16.36
CA ALA A 235 0.53 -1.72 16.65
C ALA A 235 -0.83 -2.15 17.22
N ILE A 236 -1.36 -3.28 16.74
CA ILE A 236 -2.58 -3.89 17.28
C ILE A 236 -2.28 -4.50 18.66
N ARG A 237 -1.12 -5.14 18.81
CA ARG A 237 -0.65 -5.70 20.07
C ARG A 237 0.86 -5.86 20.10
N GLU A 238 1.40 -6.02 21.29
CA GLU A 238 2.82 -6.34 21.48
C GLU A 238 3.15 -7.79 21.08
N LEU A 239 4.44 -8.01 20.86
CA LEU A 239 5.02 -9.33 20.60
C LEU A 239 4.82 -10.26 21.79
N ARG A 240 4.50 -11.52 21.50
CA ARG A 240 4.29 -12.56 22.52
C ARG A 240 5.22 -13.74 22.29
N ARG A 241 5.52 -14.47 23.36
CA ARG A 241 6.17 -15.78 23.25
C ARG A 241 5.36 -16.70 22.36
N GLY A 242 6.06 -17.50 21.56
CA GLY A 242 5.47 -18.39 20.57
C GLY A 242 5.15 -17.72 19.23
N ASP A 243 5.14 -16.38 19.12
CA ASP A 243 4.91 -15.72 17.83
C ASP A 243 6.03 -16.09 16.83
N ILE A 244 5.63 -16.56 15.64
CA ILE A 244 6.56 -16.79 14.53
C ILE A 244 6.71 -15.50 13.75
N ILE A 245 7.94 -14.99 13.71
CA ILE A 245 8.24 -13.66 13.21
C ILE A 245 9.27 -13.70 12.09
N ILE A 246 9.14 -12.75 11.17
CA ILE A 246 10.14 -12.46 10.14
C ILE A 246 10.93 -11.22 10.55
N PHE A 247 12.24 -11.26 10.39
CA PHE A 247 13.14 -10.18 10.76
C PHE A 247 14.41 -10.16 9.89
N THR A 248 15.10 -9.03 9.87
CA THR A 248 16.48 -8.96 9.37
C THR A 248 17.44 -9.40 10.49
N PRO A 249 18.28 -10.43 10.29
CA PRO A 249 19.19 -10.91 11.33
C PRO A 249 20.30 -9.89 11.60
N PRO A 250 20.84 -9.82 12.84
CA PRO A 250 21.96 -8.95 13.19
C PRO A 250 23.31 -9.55 12.72
N VAL A 251 23.38 -9.97 11.46
CA VAL A 251 24.55 -10.60 10.83
C VAL A 251 24.85 -9.85 9.54
N GLU A 252 26.02 -9.21 9.47
CA GLU A 252 26.39 -8.29 8.37
C GLU A 252 26.32 -8.96 6.99
N GLU A 253 26.79 -10.21 6.90
CA GLU A 253 26.75 -11.04 5.69
C GLU A 253 25.33 -11.33 5.20
N ASP A 254 24.35 -11.33 6.12
CA ASP A 254 22.95 -11.67 5.87
C ASP A 254 22.01 -10.46 6.00
N LYS A 255 22.54 -9.22 6.04
CA LYS A 255 21.73 -7.99 6.24
C LYS A 255 20.63 -7.75 5.18
N HIS A 256 20.75 -8.39 4.02
CA HIS A 256 19.78 -8.34 2.93
C HIS A 256 18.87 -9.57 2.87
N LYS A 257 18.98 -10.48 3.84
CA LYS A 257 18.15 -11.68 3.96
C LYS A 257 17.14 -11.52 5.08
N ASP A 258 16.01 -12.21 4.92
CA ASP A 258 14.97 -12.30 5.93
C ASP A 258 15.01 -13.68 6.57
N TYR A 259 14.97 -13.70 7.90
CA TYR A 259 14.94 -14.91 8.70
C TYR A 259 13.55 -15.05 9.31
N ILE A 260 13.08 -16.29 9.43
CA ILE A 260 11.85 -16.64 10.14
C ILE A 260 12.19 -17.54 11.32
N LYS A 261 11.75 -17.17 12.52
CA LYS A 261 11.98 -17.92 13.77
C LYS A 261 10.82 -17.71 14.74
N ARG A 262 10.74 -18.56 15.77
CA ARG A 262 9.80 -18.41 16.87
C ARG A 262 10.39 -17.53 17.97
N CYS A 263 9.61 -16.57 18.48
CA CYS A 263 9.99 -15.77 19.64
C CYS A 263 9.86 -16.60 20.92
N ILE A 264 10.97 -16.78 21.64
CA ILE A 264 11.04 -17.64 22.83
C ILE A 264 11.03 -16.82 24.12
N ALA A 265 11.77 -15.71 24.16
CA ALA A 265 11.85 -14.83 25.33
C ALA A 265 11.68 -13.36 24.94
N LEU A 266 11.04 -12.60 25.83
CA LEU A 266 10.71 -11.17 25.69
C LEU A 266 11.62 -10.31 26.60
N PRO A 267 11.65 -8.97 26.41
CA PRO A 267 12.36 -8.09 27.33
C PRO A 267 12.01 -8.36 28.79
N GLY A 268 13.03 -8.42 29.65
CA GLY A 268 12.88 -8.65 31.08
C GLY A 268 12.77 -10.11 31.52
N ASP A 269 12.55 -11.05 30.60
CA ASP A 269 12.59 -12.48 30.91
C ASP A 269 13.99 -12.94 31.33
N GLU A 270 14.04 -13.87 32.26
CA GLU A 270 15.25 -14.62 32.58
C GLU A 270 15.28 -15.92 31.78
N PHE A 271 16.17 -16.00 30.79
CA PHE A 271 16.30 -17.13 29.87
C PHE A 271 17.48 -18.02 30.26
N HIS A 272 17.26 -19.32 30.32
CA HIS A 272 18.34 -20.30 30.50
C HIS A 272 18.11 -21.56 29.66
N ILE A 273 19.20 -22.19 29.18
CA ILE A 273 19.15 -23.54 28.61
C ILE A 273 19.84 -24.51 29.57
N LYS A 274 19.08 -25.48 30.09
CA LYS A 274 19.58 -26.49 31.02
C LYS A 274 19.12 -27.89 30.60
N ASP A 275 20.05 -28.83 30.56
CA ASP A 275 19.81 -30.23 30.20
C ASP A 275 19.06 -30.39 28.86
N GLY A 276 19.34 -29.51 27.90
CA GLY A 276 18.70 -29.49 26.58
C GLY A 276 17.31 -28.85 26.52
N PHE A 277 16.81 -28.28 27.61
CA PHE A 277 15.50 -27.62 27.67
C PHE A 277 15.62 -26.12 27.93
N VAL A 278 14.68 -25.37 27.35
CA VAL A 278 14.53 -23.93 27.61
C VAL A 278 13.78 -23.71 28.93
N TYR A 279 14.31 -22.82 29.74
CA TYR A 279 13.68 -22.31 30.96
C TYR A 279 13.49 -20.80 30.80
N ILE A 280 12.29 -20.32 31.16
CA ILE A 280 12.03 -18.88 31.27
C ILE A 280 11.51 -18.58 32.67
N ASN A 281 12.15 -17.63 33.35
CA ASN A 281 11.85 -17.25 34.73
C ASN A 281 11.82 -18.48 35.66
N GLY A 282 12.78 -19.39 35.48
CA GLY A 282 12.90 -20.64 36.23
C GLY A 282 11.92 -21.76 35.83
N VAL A 283 10.97 -21.51 34.92
CA VAL A 283 9.97 -22.50 34.50
C VAL A 283 10.39 -23.15 33.18
N ARG A 284 10.46 -24.49 33.17
CA ARG A 284 10.71 -25.27 31.95
C ARG A 284 9.58 -25.02 30.95
N GLN A 285 9.94 -24.65 29.73
CA GLN A 285 8.97 -24.46 28.65
C GLN A 285 8.58 -25.79 28.02
N ASP A 286 7.29 -25.95 27.71
CA ASP A 286 6.78 -27.06 26.90
C ASP A 286 6.79 -26.65 25.43
N GLU A 287 7.61 -27.35 24.64
CA GLU A 287 7.91 -26.98 23.26
C GLU A 287 7.66 -28.17 22.32
N PRO A 288 6.39 -28.60 22.15
CA PRO A 288 6.05 -29.81 21.39
C PRO A 288 6.48 -29.73 19.92
N TYR A 289 6.59 -28.51 19.36
CA TYR A 289 7.07 -28.26 18.01
C TYR A 289 8.54 -28.66 17.79
N THR A 290 9.30 -28.95 18.83
CA THR A 290 10.70 -29.42 18.72
C THR A 290 10.82 -30.93 18.51
N LEU A 291 9.73 -31.69 18.67
CA LEU A 291 9.70 -33.15 18.70
C LEU A 291 10.76 -33.76 19.64
N GLY A 292 11.06 -33.10 20.75
CA GLY A 292 12.01 -33.58 21.76
C GLY A 292 13.48 -33.40 21.38
N LYS A 293 13.81 -32.71 20.28
CA LYS A 293 15.19 -32.34 19.96
C LYS A 293 15.74 -31.37 21.02
N PRO A 294 16.97 -31.57 21.52
CA PRO A 294 17.54 -30.72 22.54
C PRO A 294 17.82 -29.31 22.00
N SER A 295 17.71 -28.33 22.89
CA SER A 295 17.85 -26.90 22.61
C SER A 295 19.25 -26.38 22.89
N ASP A 296 20.22 -27.29 23.01
CA ASP A 296 21.57 -26.98 23.46
C ASP A 296 22.34 -26.06 22.47
N TYR A 297 23.56 -25.73 22.90
CA TYR A 297 24.48 -24.87 22.17
C TYR A 297 25.45 -25.65 21.27
N ILE A 298 25.25 -26.96 21.08
CA ILE A 298 26.14 -27.78 20.25
C ILE A 298 26.10 -27.22 18.81
N GLY A 299 27.27 -26.85 18.29
CA GLY A 299 27.41 -26.26 16.96
C GLY A 299 27.20 -24.74 16.87
N HIS A 300 26.92 -24.05 17.98
CA HIS A 300 26.64 -22.60 17.97
C HIS A 300 27.82 -21.68 18.37
N MET A 301 28.96 -22.25 18.79
CA MET A 301 30.18 -21.53 19.22
C MET A 301 29.87 -20.31 20.12
N ILE A 302 29.69 -20.55 21.42
CA ILE A 302 29.38 -19.47 22.36
C ILE A 302 30.59 -18.57 22.60
N THR A 303 30.35 -17.28 22.44
CA THR A 303 31.26 -16.16 22.63
C THR A 303 30.59 -15.16 23.57
N ARG A 304 31.32 -14.10 23.95
CA ARG A 304 30.72 -12.99 24.70
C ARG A 304 29.59 -12.27 23.96
N HIS A 305 29.52 -12.37 22.63
CA HIS A 305 28.58 -11.61 21.80
C HIS A 305 27.24 -12.33 21.57
N ASN A 306 27.21 -13.66 21.69
CA ASN A 306 26.01 -14.48 21.50
C ASN A 306 25.61 -15.26 22.77
N ASN A 307 26.20 -14.92 23.92
CA ASN A 307 25.72 -15.43 25.20
C ASN A 307 24.38 -14.76 25.56
N ILE A 308 23.32 -15.56 25.48
CA ILE A 308 21.93 -15.13 25.71
C ILE A 308 21.37 -15.63 27.06
N GLU A 309 22.22 -16.25 27.90
CA GLU A 309 21.85 -16.69 29.25
C GLU A 309 21.62 -15.48 30.18
N GLY A 310 20.57 -15.54 30.98
CA GLY A 310 20.20 -14.50 31.95
C GLY A 310 19.07 -13.58 31.47
N LYS A 311 19.08 -12.34 31.96
CA LYS A 311 17.97 -11.40 31.74
C LYS A 311 18.04 -10.78 30.34
N VAL A 312 16.97 -10.95 29.57
CA VAL A 312 16.80 -10.36 28.23
C VAL A 312 16.74 -8.82 28.36
N PRO A 313 17.62 -8.07 27.67
CA PRO A 313 17.64 -6.61 27.74
C PRO A 313 16.36 -5.95 27.20
N GLU A 314 16.12 -4.71 27.61
CA GLU A 314 15.04 -3.90 27.04
C GLU A 314 15.18 -3.71 25.52
N GLY A 315 14.05 -3.81 24.81
CA GLY A 315 14.02 -3.71 23.35
C GLY A 315 14.59 -4.91 22.58
N LYS A 316 15.02 -5.97 23.27
CA LYS A 316 15.60 -7.19 22.71
C LYS A 316 14.71 -8.41 22.93
N VAL A 317 14.88 -9.44 22.10
CA VAL A 317 14.21 -10.74 22.22
C VAL A 317 15.16 -11.88 21.92
N ILE A 318 14.79 -13.08 22.35
CA ILE A 318 15.45 -14.33 21.93
C ILE A 318 14.53 -15.05 20.95
N VAL A 319 15.08 -15.45 19.81
CA VAL A 319 14.37 -16.20 18.79
C VAL A 319 15.08 -17.52 18.50
N MET A 320 14.33 -18.59 18.31
CA MET A 320 14.87 -19.92 18.01
C MET A 320 14.10 -20.58 16.88
N GLY A 321 14.79 -21.43 16.13
CA GLY A 321 14.14 -22.28 15.13
C GLY A 321 13.45 -23.46 15.81
N ASP A 322 12.34 -23.91 15.22
CA ASP A 322 11.63 -25.09 15.70
C ASP A 322 12.47 -26.37 15.44
N ASN A 323 13.27 -26.38 14.36
CA ASN A 323 14.29 -27.40 14.14
C ASN A 323 15.55 -27.10 14.94
N ARG A 324 15.52 -27.41 16.25
CA ARG A 324 16.54 -27.01 17.23
C ARG A 324 17.97 -27.37 16.88
N SER A 325 18.18 -28.53 16.28
CA SER A 325 19.51 -29.02 15.88
C SER A 325 20.02 -28.42 14.56
N ASN A 326 19.17 -27.73 13.78
CA ASN A 326 19.54 -27.17 12.48
C ASN A 326 18.92 -25.79 12.27
N SER A 327 19.37 -24.81 13.06
CA SER A 327 18.86 -23.44 13.00
C SER A 327 19.93 -22.42 13.36
N LYS A 328 20.26 -21.51 12.44
CA LYS A 328 21.04 -20.30 12.77
C LYS A 328 20.09 -19.28 13.40
N ASP A 329 20.12 -19.17 14.73
CA ASP A 329 19.20 -18.36 15.54
C ASP A 329 19.91 -17.62 16.68
N SER A 330 19.19 -17.15 17.71
CA SER A 330 19.79 -16.36 18.80
C SER A 330 20.92 -17.08 19.53
N ARG A 331 20.97 -18.42 19.51
CA ARG A 331 22.13 -19.17 20.03
C ARG A 331 23.41 -18.90 19.24
N SER A 332 23.29 -18.57 17.95
CA SER A 332 24.41 -18.22 17.08
C SER A 332 24.73 -16.72 17.08
N PHE A 333 23.71 -15.85 16.96
CA PHE A 333 23.92 -14.40 16.76
C PHE A 333 23.56 -13.52 17.96
N GLY A 334 23.11 -14.10 19.07
CA GLY A 334 22.71 -13.35 20.27
C GLY A 334 21.29 -12.79 20.22
N TYR A 335 21.06 -11.72 20.96
CA TYR A 335 19.77 -11.06 21.06
C TYR A 335 19.35 -10.38 19.75
N LEU A 336 18.06 -10.44 19.43
CA LEU A 336 17.46 -9.74 18.29
C LEU A 336 16.80 -8.43 18.74
N ASP A 337 17.05 -7.33 18.03
CA ASP A 337 16.29 -6.09 18.23
C ASP A 337 14.84 -6.23 17.76
N ILE A 338 13.89 -5.84 18.62
CA ILE A 338 12.46 -5.81 18.26
C ILE A 338 12.22 -4.93 17.03
N LYS A 339 13.03 -3.88 16.85
CA LYS A 339 12.93 -2.97 15.69
C LYS A 339 13.26 -3.65 14.36
N SER A 340 14.00 -4.76 14.37
CA SER A 340 14.36 -5.52 13.17
C SER A 340 13.26 -6.49 12.72
N ILE A 341 12.19 -6.63 13.51
CA ILE A 341 11.03 -7.45 13.18
C ILE A 341 10.22 -6.76 12.08
N LYS A 342 9.96 -7.51 11.00
CA LYS A 342 9.23 -7.06 9.82
C LYS A 342 7.75 -7.43 9.87
N GLY A 343 7.40 -8.53 10.53
CA GLY A 343 6.03 -9.01 10.60
C GLY A 343 5.88 -10.38 11.23
N LYS A 344 4.64 -10.86 11.31
CA LYS A 344 4.27 -12.17 11.84
C LYS A 344 3.85 -13.10 10.71
N ALA A 345 4.31 -14.35 10.75
CA ALA A 345 3.79 -15.40 9.87
C ALA A 345 2.30 -15.63 10.17
N LEU A 346 1.44 -15.50 9.16
CA LEU A 346 -0.01 -15.49 9.31
C LEU A 346 -0.67 -16.76 8.74
N ILE A 347 -0.56 -16.95 7.43
CA ILE A 347 -1.26 -18.03 6.71
C ILE A 347 -0.28 -18.79 5.82
N LEU A 348 -0.26 -20.11 5.95
CA LEU A 348 0.33 -21.03 4.97
C LEU A 348 -0.72 -21.30 3.88
N TYR A 349 -0.44 -20.92 2.64
CA TYR A 349 -1.40 -21.03 1.54
C TYR A 349 -0.96 -21.99 0.42
N TRP A 350 0.31 -22.40 0.39
CA TRP A 350 0.79 -23.32 -0.63
C TRP A 350 2.05 -24.06 -0.16
N ASN A 351 2.15 -25.33 -0.54
CA ASN A 351 3.43 -26.05 -0.60
C ASN A 351 3.43 -26.90 -1.88
N THR A 352 4.50 -26.82 -2.66
CA THR A 352 4.57 -27.46 -3.98
C THR A 352 4.52 -29.00 -3.90
N ASP A 353 5.13 -29.61 -2.88
CA ASP A 353 5.16 -31.06 -2.74
C ASP A 353 3.85 -31.59 -2.14
N ASP A 354 3.26 -30.86 -1.18
CA ASP A 354 1.96 -31.20 -0.60
C ASP A 354 0.85 -31.10 -1.67
N PHE A 355 0.88 -30.07 -2.52
CA PHE A 355 -0.06 -29.92 -3.63
C PHE A 355 0.04 -31.07 -4.65
N LYS A 356 1.26 -31.49 -5.01
CA LYS A 356 1.48 -32.66 -5.88
C LYS A 356 0.91 -33.95 -5.27
N ARG A 357 0.98 -34.09 -3.95
CA ARG A 357 0.41 -35.21 -3.19
C ARG A 357 -1.09 -35.05 -2.88
N ARG A 358 -1.71 -33.91 -3.24
CA ARG A 358 -3.08 -33.53 -2.87
C ARG A 358 -3.32 -33.51 -1.35
N ASP A 359 -2.29 -33.19 -0.58
CA ASP A 359 -2.38 -32.96 0.86
C ASP A 359 -2.61 -31.47 1.13
N PHE A 360 -3.76 -31.14 1.72
CA PHE A 360 -4.13 -29.76 2.06
C PHE A 360 -4.26 -29.56 3.58
N SER A 361 -3.88 -30.56 4.39
CA SER A 361 -4.06 -30.55 5.85
C SER A 361 -3.34 -29.41 6.56
N ARG A 362 -2.27 -28.89 5.95
CA ARG A 362 -1.44 -27.81 6.51
C ARG A 362 -1.90 -26.41 6.10
N LEU A 363 -2.80 -26.27 5.13
CA LEU A 363 -3.26 -24.96 4.70
C LEU A 363 -4.05 -24.27 5.82
N GLY A 364 -3.75 -23.00 6.08
CA GLY A 364 -4.45 -22.20 7.08
C GLY A 364 -3.53 -21.37 7.96
N LEU A 365 -4.04 -21.02 9.15
CA LEU A 365 -3.32 -20.17 10.10
C LEU A 365 -2.11 -20.91 10.68
N ILE A 366 -0.97 -20.23 10.68
CA ILE A 366 0.27 -20.72 11.28
C ILE A 366 0.19 -20.51 12.79
N ARG A 367 0.57 -21.53 13.58
CA ARG A 367 0.56 -21.52 15.05
C ARG A 367 1.90 -21.98 15.62
#